data_AF-A0A941WQF5-F1
#
_entry.id   AF-A0A941WQF5-F1
#
_cell.length_a   1.000
_cell.length_b   1.000
_cell.length_c   1.000
_cell.angle_alpha   90.00
_cell.angle_beta   90.00
_cell.angle_gamma   90.00
#
_symmetry.space_group_name_H-M   'P 1'
#
loop_
_entity.id
_entity.type
_entity.pdbx_description
1 polymer ?
#
loop_
_entity_poly.entity_id
_entity_poly.type
_entity_poly.pdbx_seq_one_letter_code
_entity_poly.pdbx_strand_id
1 'polypeptide(L)'
;MGKEEQEKYKDYLVRKVTEEIGIIFAQKMDEAKKEIQVMQYKTSLENTEEILKNYKTLKEHIILTDQEKKEIIDETKEYKDKQLESIMTDIFSEDELYLESLLKSKYKTKIFIDFIDEVFKKYLTGKTRNKIEDRKRLILKELYIKGMKQTEFIYKFYDVDRTFYTDKERLIKDLAPYFFGIKGINI
;
A
#
# COMPACT_ATOMS: atom_id res chain seq x y z
N MET A 1 3.66 -64.35 11.02
CA MET A 1 3.67 -63.09 11.79
C MET A 1 2.70 -63.20 12.94
N GLY A 2 3.20 -62.97 14.17
CA GLY A 2 2.34 -62.93 15.36
C GLY A 2 1.47 -61.66 15.38
N LYS A 3 0.35 -61.68 16.11
CA LYS A 3 -0.54 -60.51 16.24
C LYS A 3 0.19 -59.25 16.71
N GLU A 4 1.19 -59.39 17.58
CA GLU A 4 2.01 -58.27 18.07
C GLU A 4 2.91 -57.63 17.00
N GLU A 5 3.48 -58.42 16.07
CA GLU A 5 4.27 -57.87 14.95
C GLU A 5 3.38 -57.09 13.97
N GLN A 6 2.14 -57.53 13.78
CA GLN A 6 1.17 -56.84 12.94
C GLN A 6 0.75 -55.50 13.54
N GLU A 7 0.55 -55.41 14.85
CA GLU A 7 0.26 -54.14 15.51
C GLU A 7 1.43 -53.17 15.46
N LYS A 8 2.66 -53.62 15.75
CA LYS A 8 3.86 -52.77 15.64
C LYS A 8 4.07 -52.21 14.23
N TYR A 9 3.79 -53.02 13.20
CA TYR A 9 3.88 -52.56 11.81
C TYR A 9 2.80 -51.52 11.47
N LYS A 10 1.57 -51.70 11.97
CA LYS A 10 0.50 -50.69 11.83
C LYS A 10 0.87 -49.38 12.49
N ASP A 11 1.37 -49.41 13.73
CA ASP A 11 1.79 -48.20 14.45
C ASP A 11 2.94 -47.48 13.73
N TYR A 12 3.90 -48.24 13.19
CA TYR A 12 4.97 -47.71 12.37
C TYR A 12 4.43 -46.98 11.13
N LEU A 13 3.50 -47.60 10.40
CA LEU A 13 2.87 -46.99 9.22
C LEU A 13 2.08 -45.73 9.59
N VAL A 14 1.27 -45.78 10.65
CA VAL A 14 0.50 -44.61 11.13
C VAL A 14 1.42 -43.46 11.48
N ARG A 15 2.53 -43.72 12.18
CA ARG A 15 3.52 -42.70 12.51
C ARG A 15 4.17 -42.12 11.26
N LYS A 16 4.58 -42.95 10.31
CA LYS A 16 5.19 -42.50 9.05
C LYS A 16 4.25 -41.63 8.23
N VAL A 17 3.00 -42.04 8.08
CA VAL A 17 1.97 -41.27 7.39
C VAL A 17 1.70 -39.94 8.11
N THR A 18 1.68 -39.94 9.45
CA THR A 18 1.47 -38.71 10.23
C THR A 18 2.63 -37.73 10.09
N GLU A 19 3.89 -38.22 10.08
CA GLU A 19 5.08 -37.42 9.80
C GLU A 19 5.01 -36.79 8.40
N GLU A 20 4.67 -37.59 7.38
CA GLU A 20 4.54 -37.11 5.99
C GLU A 20 3.42 -36.08 5.84
N ILE A 21 2.26 -36.30 6.46
CA ILE A 21 1.16 -35.32 6.48
C ILE A 21 1.62 -34.01 7.14
N GLY A 22 2.34 -34.09 8.26
CA GLY A 22 2.89 -32.92 8.94
C GLY A 22 3.82 -32.09 8.05
N ILE A 23 4.70 -32.75 7.29
CA ILE A 23 5.62 -32.11 6.34
C ILE A 23 4.84 -31.43 5.20
N ILE A 24 3.89 -32.14 4.57
CA ILE A 24 3.08 -31.61 3.48
C ILE A 24 2.24 -30.41 3.95
N PHE A 25 1.64 -30.50 5.13
CA PHE A 25 0.86 -29.42 5.71
C PHE A 25 1.72 -28.18 5.95
N ALA A 26 2.91 -28.33 6.53
CA ALA A 26 3.84 -27.21 6.73
C ALA A 26 4.26 -26.55 5.41
N GLN A 27 4.52 -27.33 4.36
CA GLN A 27 4.82 -26.81 3.02
C GLN A 27 3.63 -26.04 2.43
N LYS A 28 2.42 -26.59 2.51
CA LYS A 28 1.19 -25.94 2.03
C LYS A 28 0.89 -24.64 2.77
N MET A 29 1.14 -24.59 4.08
CA MET A 29 1.02 -23.36 4.86
C MET A 29 2.04 -22.30 4.43
N ASP A 30 3.29 -22.69 4.12
CA ASP A 30 4.32 -21.76 3.65
C ASP A 30 4.00 -21.22 2.24
N GLU A 31 3.52 -22.07 1.34
CA GLU A 31 3.00 -21.69 0.01
C GLU A 31 1.85 -20.69 0.14
N ALA A 32 0.83 -21.00 0.95
CA ALA A 32 -0.31 -20.12 1.18
C ALA A 32 0.11 -18.77 1.78
N LYS A 33 1.06 -18.75 2.72
CA LYS A 33 1.61 -17.50 3.28
C LYS A 33 2.29 -16.65 2.20
N LYS A 34 3.08 -17.26 1.31
CA LYS A 34 3.72 -16.56 0.19
C LYS A 34 2.70 -16.00 -0.79
N GLU A 35 1.68 -16.79 -1.13
CA GLU A 35 0.60 -16.35 -2.02
C GLU A 35 -0.16 -15.16 -1.42
N ILE A 36 -0.51 -15.22 -0.14
CA ILE A 36 -1.15 -14.11 0.58
C ILE A 36 -0.26 -12.86 0.55
N GLN A 37 1.04 -12.99 0.79
CA GLN A 37 1.97 -11.85 0.72
C GLN A 37 2.05 -11.23 -0.68
N VAL A 38 2.07 -12.06 -1.73
CA VAL A 38 2.07 -11.59 -3.11
C VAL A 38 0.77 -10.85 -3.44
N MET A 39 -0.37 -11.39 -3.02
CA MET A 39 -1.67 -10.74 -3.20
C MET A 39 -1.73 -9.40 -2.45
N GLN A 40 -1.35 -9.38 -1.17
CA GLN A 40 -1.30 -8.15 -0.37
C GLN A 40 -0.38 -7.09 -0.97
N TYR A 41 0.80 -7.50 -1.48
CA TYR A 41 1.70 -6.57 -2.15
C TYR A 41 1.07 -5.99 -3.41
N LYS A 42 0.45 -6.83 -4.25
CA LYS A 42 -0.25 -6.39 -5.45
C LYS A 42 -1.35 -5.40 -5.13
N THR A 43 -2.22 -5.70 -4.15
CA THR A 43 -3.26 -4.81 -3.67
C THR A 43 -2.67 -3.49 -3.16
N SER A 44 -1.53 -3.51 -2.46
CA SER A 44 -0.85 -2.29 -2.00
C SER A 44 -0.39 -1.41 -3.17
N LEU A 45 0.04 -2.00 -4.29
CA LEU A 45 0.41 -1.24 -5.50
C LEU A 45 -0.81 -0.61 -6.16
N GLU A 46 -1.90 -1.36 -6.31
CA GLU A 46 -3.17 -0.88 -6.87
C GLU A 46 -3.74 0.27 -6.03
N ASN A 47 -3.78 0.10 -4.71
CA ASN A 47 -4.24 1.13 -3.77
C ASN A 47 -3.35 2.37 -3.80
N THR A 48 -2.03 2.20 -3.90
CA THR A 48 -1.09 3.33 -4.06
C THR A 48 -1.39 4.12 -5.33
N GLU A 49 -1.64 3.44 -6.45
CA GLU A 49 -1.99 4.11 -7.70
C GLU A 49 -3.30 4.91 -7.57
N GLU A 50 -4.30 4.37 -6.88
CA GLU A 50 -5.57 5.05 -6.65
C GLU A 50 -5.45 6.27 -5.75
N ILE A 51 -4.64 6.20 -4.69
CA ILE A 51 -4.29 7.37 -3.87
C ILE A 51 -3.71 8.47 -4.75
N LEU A 52 -2.75 8.14 -5.60
CA LEU A 52 -2.06 9.11 -6.45
C LEU A 52 -3.01 9.77 -7.46
N LYS A 53 -3.88 8.99 -8.12
CA LYS A 53 -4.86 9.50 -9.09
C LYS A 53 -5.85 10.48 -8.46
N ASN A 54 -6.26 10.23 -7.22
CA ASN A 54 -7.31 11.00 -6.54
C ASN A 54 -6.78 12.11 -5.63
N TYR A 55 -5.47 12.14 -5.36
CA TYR A 55 -4.84 13.11 -4.47
C TYR A 55 -5.25 14.56 -4.75
N LYS A 56 -5.16 15.02 -6.00
CA LYS A 56 -5.48 16.41 -6.35
C LYS A 56 -6.95 16.74 -6.07
N THR A 57 -7.87 15.86 -6.49
CA THR A 57 -9.31 16.02 -6.24
C THR A 57 -9.61 16.09 -4.75
N LEU A 58 -9.03 15.19 -3.95
CA LEU A 58 -9.19 15.19 -2.49
C LEU A 58 -8.63 16.47 -1.87
N LYS A 59 -7.47 16.94 -2.34
CA LYS A 59 -6.83 18.16 -1.83
C LYS A 59 -7.62 19.43 -2.17
N GLU A 60 -8.23 19.48 -3.36
CA GLU A 60 -9.12 20.59 -3.77
C GLU A 60 -10.46 20.58 -3.04
N HIS A 61 -10.97 19.41 -2.66
CA HIS A 61 -12.22 19.26 -1.88
C HIS A 61 -12.08 19.79 -0.45
N ILE A 62 -10.88 19.73 0.13
CA ILE A 62 -10.60 20.18 1.50
C ILE A 62 -10.25 21.68 1.51
N ILE A 63 -11.20 22.54 1.14
CA ILE A 63 -11.13 23.97 1.50
C ILE A 63 -11.68 24.10 2.91
N LEU A 64 -10.80 24.01 3.91
CA LEU A 64 -11.16 24.19 5.31
C LEU A 64 -11.30 25.68 5.64
N THR A 65 -12.39 26.01 6.32
CA THR A 65 -12.53 27.29 7.03
C THR A 65 -11.51 27.37 8.16
N ASP A 66 -11.16 28.59 8.60
CA ASP A 66 -10.16 28.78 9.67
C ASP A 66 -10.60 28.21 11.03
N GLN A 67 -11.90 27.98 11.21
CA GLN A 67 -12.48 27.34 12.39
C GLN A 67 -12.31 25.82 12.36
N GLU A 68 -12.59 25.17 11.22
CA GLU A 68 -12.33 23.74 11.01
C GLU A 68 -10.83 23.42 11.13
N LYS A 69 -9.94 24.34 10.71
CA LYS A 69 -8.48 24.17 10.92
C LYS A 69 -8.10 24.14 12.39
N LYS A 70 -8.74 24.93 13.26
CA LYS A 70 -8.42 25.00 14.69
C LYS A 70 -8.84 23.75 15.45
N GLU A 71 -10.02 23.20 15.16
CA GLU A 71 -10.52 21.98 15.81
C GLU A 71 -9.63 20.75 15.53
N ILE A 72 -8.99 20.70 14.35
CA ILE A 72 -8.07 19.62 13.96
C ILE A 72 -6.70 19.71 14.68
N ILE A 73 -6.31 20.89 15.15
CA ILE A 73 -4.98 21.14 15.74
C ILE A 73 -4.88 20.63 17.18
N ASP A 74 -6.00 20.59 17.92
CA ASP A 74 -6.00 20.25 19.36
C ASP A 74 -5.99 18.75 19.69
N GLU A 75 -6.01 17.88 18.67
CA GLU A 75 -6.04 16.43 18.89
C GLU A 75 -4.64 15.80 19.01
N THR A 76 -4.51 14.81 19.88
CA THR A 76 -3.25 14.10 20.14
C THR A 76 -2.80 13.29 18.92
N LYS A 77 -1.49 13.08 18.79
CA LYS A 77 -0.91 12.24 17.72
C LYS A 77 -1.51 10.82 17.72
N GLU A 78 -1.67 10.22 18.91
CA GLU A 78 -2.23 8.87 19.05
C GLU A 78 -3.66 8.76 18.49
N TYR A 79 -4.49 9.78 18.70
CA TYR A 79 -5.84 9.80 18.13
C TYR A 79 -5.80 9.89 16.60
N LYS A 80 -4.93 10.75 16.05
CA LYS A 80 -4.73 10.87 14.60
C LYS A 80 -4.24 9.59 13.97
N ASP A 81 -3.33 8.88 14.63
CA ASP A 81 -2.81 7.58 14.17
C ASP A 81 -3.95 6.53 14.14
N LYS A 82 -4.78 6.44 15.19
CA LYS A 82 -5.98 5.55 15.22
C LYS A 82 -7.02 5.90 14.15
N GLN A 83 -7.26 7.19 13.92
CA GLN A 83 -8.15 7.63 12.84
C GLN A 83 -7.59 7.26 11.48
N LEU A 84 -6.28 7.43 11.27
CA LEU A 84 -5.62 7.04 10.03
C LEU A 84 -5.72 5.52 9.79
N GLU A 85 -5.50 4.68 10.81
CA GLU A 85 -5.69 3.24 10.70
C GLU A 85 -7.13 2.85 10.30
N SER A 86 -8.13 3.49 10.92
CA SER A 86 -9.54 3.31 10.54
C SER A 86 -9.78 3.75 9.10
N ILE A 87 -9.27 4.91 8.69
CA ILE A 87 -9.40 5.41 7.31
C ILE A 87 -8.78 4.44 6.30
N MET A 88 -7.57 3.96 6.57
CA MET A 88 -6.85 3.02 5.69
C MET A 88 -7.56 1.67 5.62
N THR A 89 -8.19 1.24 6.71
CA THR A 89 -9.01 0.02 6.69
C THR A 89 -10.27 0.25 5.86
N ASP A 90 -11.02 1.32 6.14
CA ASP A 90 -12.33 1.60 5.52
C ASP A 90 -12.25 1.87 4.01
N ILE A 91 -11.21 2.57 3.53
CA ILE A 91 -11.06 2.90 2.09
C ILE A 91 -10.75 1.67 1.25
N PHE A 92 -10.07 0.68 1.83
CA PHE A 92 -9.46 -0.44 1.12
C PHE A 92 -10.05 -1.81 1.48
N SER A 93 -11.17 -1.87 2.21
CA SER A 93 -11.81 -3.11 2.71
C SER A 93 -12.82 -3.79 1.77
N GLU A 94 -12.55 -3.81 0.45
CA GLU A 94 -13.29 -4.56 -0.61
C GLU A 94 -14.45 -3.86 -1.36
N ASP A 95 -14.47 -4.20 -2.66
CA ASP A 95 -15.41 -4.02 -3.79
C ASP A 95 -15.67 -2.66 -4.47
N GLU A 96 -15.60 -1.51 -3.81
CA GLU A 96 -15.69 -0.22 -4.52
C GLU A 96 -14.86 0.84 -3.79
N LEU A 97 -13.99 1.55 -4.53
CA LEU A 97 -13.12 2.60 -4.02
C LEU A 97 -13.93 3.64 -3.24
N TYR A 98 -13.88 3.57 -1.91
CA TYR A 98 -14.61 4.45 -1.01
C TYR A 98 -13.93 5.81 -0.83
N LEU A 99 -13.24 6.32 -1.85
CA LEU A 99 -12.81 7.73 -1.88
C LEU A 99 -14.01 8.68 -1.69
N GLU A 100 -15.21 8.25 -2.07
CA GLU A 100 -16.45 8.99 -1.77
C GLU A 100 -16.80 9.06 -0.27
N SER A 101 -16.40 8.10 0.59
CA SER A 101 -16.62 8.24 2.05
C SER A 101 -15.68 9.26 2.66
N LEU A 102 -14.46 9.40 2.11
CA LEU A 102 -13.59 10.51 2.47
C LEU A 102 -14.29 11.84 2.15
N LEU A 103 -14.87 11.99 0.96
CA LEU A 103 -15.61 13.20 0.59
C LEU A 103 -16.77 13.55 1.55
N LYS A 104 -17.33 12.56 2.29
CA LYS A 104 -18.38 12.75 3.31
C LYS A 104 -17.85 13.31 4.63
N SER A 105 -16.54 13.21 4.91
CA SER A 105 -15.90 13.74 6.11
C SER A 105 -14.65 14.56 5.77
N LYS A 106 -14.79 15.88 5.79
CA LYS A 106 -13.66 16.81 5.61
C LYS A 106 -12.52 16.54 6.60
N TYR A 107 -12.87 16.18 7.84
CA TYR A 107 -11.92 15.85 8.91
C TYR A 107 -11.07 14.62 8.55
N LYS A 108 -11.70 13.49 8.22
CA LYS A 108 -11.00 12.27 7.80
C LYS A 108 -10.15 12.50 6.55
N THR A 109 -10.70 13.24 5.57
CA THR A 109 -9.94 13.58 4.35
C THR A 109 -8.71 14.44 4.68
N LYS A 110 -8.79 15.35 5.66
CA LYS A 110 -7.65 16.17 6.08
C LYS A 110 -6.55 15.34 6.72
N ILE A 111 -6.88 14.44 7.65
CA ILE A 111 -5.89 13.50 8.23
C ILE A 111 -5.19 12.73 7.10
N PHE A 112 -5.98 12.20 6.16
CA PHE A 112 -5.45 11.40 5.08
C PHE A 112 -4.54 12.19 4.14
N ILE A 113 -4.93 13.40 3.74
CA ILE A 113 -4.11 14.28 2.92
C ILE A 113 -2.85 14.73 3.66
N ASP A 114 -2.90 15.00 4.96
CA ASP A 114 -1.72 15.33 5.75
C ASP A 114 -0.71 14.19 5.76
N PHE A 115 -1.20 12.96 5.96
CA PHE A 115 -0.38 11.76 5.85
C PHE A 115 0.28 11.64 4.47
N ILE A 116 -0.48 11.80 3.39
CA ILE A 116 0.05 11.75 2.02
C ILE A 116 1.08 12.85 1.77
N ASP A 117 0.81 14.07 2.24
CA ASP A 117 1.72 15.22 2.11
C ASP A 117 3.05 14.96 2.85
N GLU A 118 3.01 14.32 4.02
CA GLU A 118 4.23 13.88 4.73
C GLU A 118 5.02 12.84 3.94
N VAL A 119 4.36 11.84 3.36
CA VAL A 119 4.99 10.82 2.52
C VAL A 119 5.64 11.47 1.30
N PHE A 120 4.91 12.33 0.59
CA PHE A 120 5.43 13.06 -0.57
C PHE A 120 6.62 13.93 -0.19
N LYS A 121 6.55 14.67 0.91
CA LYS A 121 7.65 15.49 1.40
C LYS A 121 8.90 14.64 1.65
N LYS A 122 8.76 13.50 2.32
CA LYS A 122 9.88 12.57 2.58
C LYS A 122 10.46 12.05 1.26
N TYR A 123 9.63 11.57 0.34
CA TYR A 123 10.08 11.02 -0.95
C TYR A 123 10.82 12.05 -1.82
N LEU A 124 10.32 13.29 -1.84
CA LEU A 124 10.89 14.38 -2.64
C LEU A 124 12.14 15.02 -2.03
N THR A 125 12.51 14.65 -0.81
CA THR A 125 13.67 15.21 -0.10
C THR A 125 14.97 14.51 -0.52
N GLY A 126 16.10 15.23 -0.39
CA GLY A 126 17.44 14.71 -0.63
C GLY A 126 17.93 14.94 -2.07
N LYS A 127 19.25 15.02 -2.23
CA LYS A 127 19.89 15.11 -3.54
C LYS A 127 20.21 13.71 -4.04
N THR A 128 19.96 13.47 -5.31
CA THR A 128 20.31 12.21 -5.99
C THR A 128 21.08 12.53 -7.27
N ARG A 129 21.94 11.61 -7.71
CA ARG A 129 22.55 11.64 -9.04
C ARG A 129 21.89 10.61 -9.98
N ASN A 130 20.87 9.92 -9.49
CA ASN A 130 20.16 8.91 -10.24
C ASN A 130 19.07 9.55 -11.10
N LYS A 131 19.28 9.56 -12.42
CA LYS A 131 18.32 10.13 -13.39
C LYS A 131 16.94 9.46 -13.32
N ILE A 132 16.86 8.17 -12.99
CA ILE A 132 15.57 7.47 -12.83
C ILE A 132 14.83 8.02 -11.60
N GLU A 133 15.55 8.28 -10.51
CA GLU A 133 14.99 8.90 -9.32
C GLU A 133 14.47 10.32 -9.61
N ASP A 134 15.23 11.12 -10.36
CA ASP A 134 14.78 12.45 -10.79
C ASP A 134 13.49 12.37 -11.63
N ARG A 135 13.40 11.41 -12.56
CA ARG A 135 12.21 11.19 -13.38
C ARG A 135 11.00 10.74 -12.57
N LYS A 136 11.16 9.83 -11.60
CA LYS A 136 10.08 9.43 -10.68
C LYS A 136 9.58 10.61 -9.84
N ARG A 137 10.50 11.44 -9.32
CA ARG A 137 10.16 12.65 -8.57
C ARG A 137 9.45 13.68 -9.45
N LEU A 138 9.81 13.76 -10.73
CA LEU A 138 9.13 14.62 -11.70
C LEU A 138 7.71 14.12 -12.01
N ILE A 139 7.51 12.81 -12.17
CA ILE A 139 6.17 12.21 -12.26
C ILE A 139 5.35 12.61 -11.02
N LEU A 140 5.86 12.37 -9.81
CA LEU A 140 5.14 12.70 -8.59
C LEU A 140 4.74 14.18 -8.52
N LYS A 141 5.67 15.10 -8.84
CA LYS A 141 5.43 16.54 -8.78
C LYS A 141 4.45 17.05 -9.83
N GLU A 142 4.69 16.74 -11.10
CA GLU A 142 3.92 17.35 -12.19
C GLU A 142 2.63 16.58 -12.46
N LEU A 143 2.69 15.25 -12.51
CA LEU A 143 1.53 14.43 -12.85
C LEU A 143 0.53 14.38 -11.70
N TYR A 144 0.98 14.05 -10.49
CA TYR A 144 0.07 13.79 -9.37
C TYR A 144 -0.17 15.01 -8.48
N ILE A 145 0.90 15.72 -8.05
CA ILE A 145 0.74 16.87 -7.14
C ILE A 145 0.14 18.08 -7.87
N LYS A 146 0.65 18.44 -9.06
CA LYS A 146 0.11 19.55 -9.86
C LYS A 146 -1.10 19.13 -10.70
N GLY A 147 -1.29 17.83 -10.95
CA GLY A 147 -2.38 17.30 -11.77
C GLY A 147 -2.28 17.67 -13.24
N MET A 148 -1.07 17.66 -13.81
CA MET A 148 -0.87 17.77 -15.25
C MET A 148 -1.54 16.57 -15.94
N LYS A 149 -2.09 16.76 -17.15
CA LYS A 149 -2.63 15.62 -17.90
C LYS A 149 -1.52 14.65 -18.27
N GLN A 150 -1.75 13.35 -18.14
CA GLN A 150 -0.72 12.33 -18.42
C GLN A 150 -0.16 12.45 -19.84
N THR A 151 -1.02 12.67 -20.83
CA THR A 151 -0.61 12.84 -22.23
C THR A 151 0.31 14.04 -22.43
N GLU A 152 0.00 15.17 -21.80
CA GLU A 152 0.84 16.38 -21.82
C GLU A 152 2.18 16.14 -21.12
N PHE A 153 2.15 15.47 -19.96
CA PHE A 153 3.34 15.14 -19.19
C PHE A 153 4.30 14.24 -19.98
N ILE A 154 3.77 13.18 -20.61
CA ILE A 154 4.57 12.28 -21.45
C ILE A 154 5.22 13.07 -22.58
N TYR A 155 4.42 13.82 -23.35
CA TYR A 155 4.92 14.63 -24.47
C TYR A 155 6.03 15.61 -24.07
N LYS A 156 5.93 16.19 -22.87
CA LYS A 156 6.87 17.23 -22.40
C LYS A 156 8.16 16.66 -21.82
N PHE A 157 8.13 15.48 -21.21
CA PHE A 157 9.24 15.00 -20.38
C PHE A 157 9.80 13.64 -20.81
N TYR A 158 9.17 12.97 -21.78
CA TYR A 158 9.59 11.65 -22.25
C TYR A 158 9.61 11.60 -23.78
N ASP A 159 10.70 11.08 -24.34
CA ASP A 159 10.80 10.80 -25.77
C ASP A 159 10.07 9.50 -26.17
N VAL A 160 9.88 8.59 -25.20
CA VAL A 160 9.32 7.25 -25.40
C VAL A 160 8.36 6.89 -24.27
N ASP A 161 7.09 6.68 -24.61
CA ASP A 161 5.99 6.37 -23.69
C ASP A 161 6.29 5.17 -22.78
N ARG A 162 6.91 4.11 -23.32
CA ARG A 162 7.24 2.90 -22.55
C ARG A 162 8.14 3.20 -21.34
N THR A 163 9.04 4.17 -21.47
CA THR A 163 9.92 4.60 -20.38
C THR A 163 9.11 5.25 -19.27
N PHE A 164 8.11 6.07 -19.62
CA PHE A 164 7.19 6.67 -18.65
C PHE A 164 6.46 5.61 -17.84
N TYR A 165 5.84 4.62 -18.49
CA TYR A 165 5.09 3.58 -17.77
C TYR A 165 5.98 2.77 -16.82
N THR A 166 7.21 2.47 -17.24
CA THR A 166 8.19 1.76 -16.41
C THR A 166 8.59 2.60 -15.18
N ASP A 167 8.85 3.89 -15.35
CA ASP A 167 9.23 4.77 -14.24
C ASP A 167 8.03 5.06 -13.32
N LYS A 168 6.81 5.17 -13.86
CA LYS A 168 5.56 5.28 -13.09
C LYS A 168 5.35 4.04 -12.22
N GLU A 169 5.52 2.84 -12.76
CA GLU A 169 5.42 1.59 -12.00
C GLU A 169 6.46 1.54 -10.86
N ARG A 170 7.69 1.99 -11.12
CA ARG A 170 8.74 2.07 -10.10
C ARG A 170 8.41 3.09 -9.00
N LEU A 171 7.87 4.24 -9.36
CA LEU A 171 7.38 5.22 -8.38
C LEU A 171 6.33 4.61 -7.46
N ILE A 172 5.34 3.89 -8.01
CA ILE A 172 4.29 3.21 -7.24
C ILE A 172 4.92 2.19 -6.29
N LYS A 173 5.85 1.37 -6.78
CA LYS A 173 6.57 0.38 -5.96
C LYS A 173 7.39 1.00 -4.83
N ASP A 174 7.95 2.20 -5.04
CA ASP A 174 8.67 2.90 -4.00
C ASP A 174 7.74 3.50 -2.94
N LEU A 175 6.58 4.01 -3.35
CA LEU A 175 5.63 4.69 -2.46
C LEU A 175 4.77 3.72 -1.65
N ALA A 176 4.43 2.55 -2.20
CA ALA A 176 3.58 1.58 -1.53
C ALA A 176 4.07 1.19 -0.13
N PRO A 177 5.38 0.97 0.12
CA PRO A 177 5.89 0.73 1.47
C PRO A 177 5.70 1.90 2.43
N TYR A 178 5.67 3.16 1.97
CA TYR A 178 5.41 4.31 2.84
C TYR A 178 3.94 4.44 3.20
N PHE A 179 3.03 4.03 2.31
CA PHE A 179 1.59 4.07 2.56
C PHE A 179 1.10 2.88 3.37
N PHE A 180 1.55 1.68 3.02
CA PHE A 180 1.02 0.43 3.55
C PHE A 180 2.01 -0.32 4.43
N GLY A 181 3.19 0.25 4.67
CA GLY A 181 4.19 -0.35 5.55
C GLY A 181 4.51 -1.78 5.12
N ILE A 182 4.90 -2.00 3.85
CA ILE A 182 5.25 -3.33 3.35
C ILE A 182 6.53 -3.82 4.03
N LYS A 183 6.30 -4.37 5.20
CA LYS A 183 6.88 -5.50 5.90
C LYS A 183 6.01 -5.57 7.14
N GLY A 184 5.34 -6.69 7.38
CA GLY A 184 4.98 -6.97 8.77
C GLY A 184 6.23 -6.69 9.62
N ILE A 185 6.07 -5.86 10.67
CA ILE A 185 7.03 -5.44 11.72
C ILE A 185 6.99 -3.91 11.90
N ASN A 186 6.30 -3.51 12.98
CA ASN A 186 6.57 -2.42 13.93
C ASN A 186 7.20 -1.11 13.43
N ILE A 187 6.41 -0.03 13.50
CA ILE A 187 6.89 1.27 14.01
C ILE A 187 6.60 1.29 15.50
#